data_AF-A0A840DLC6-F1
#
_entry.id   AF-A0A840DLC6-F1
#
_cell.length_a   1.000
_cell.length_b   1.000
_cell.length_c   1.000
_cell.angle_alpha   90.00
_cell.angle_beta   90.00
_cell.angle_gamma   90.00
#
_symmetry.space_group_name_H-M   'P 1'
#
loop_
_entity.id
_entity.type
_entity.pdbx_description
1 polymer ?
#
loop_
_entity_poly.entity_id
_entity_poly.type
_entity_poly.pdbx_seq_one_letter_code
_entity_poly.pdbx_strand_id
1 'polypeptide(L)'
;MANGDVIKLGTLYMGGTRIPRPTNPWRNDAEPYTGAGVGNIQNYSAGATLEIRNTEINYEMQWIEVNDGGKKYLVCDRVMLVNISWDDLNAQQLVTGKTVTIDGQQYKLRLLTGGSNYRSGTDAYSGGSPTSNEWDRWIVNEAGLSGLPTPTASDLDSTLNSTDKNGSHNQKWNWMGVYSWVQETYTGNSASRAIRGYISARFWDYYSSGSRYTYIGWRPVLEVLNSAPVISGADANLGNKAAPFTIDYTVNDTDTSDTLTVTEKVDATTIRTISNAVRNQTYTFDLSGVWSSLSLGSHTITITVDDGKGGTATRTYTFTKTDDRIKFTLKNPIQTSVASKKIVVSGVVTVPTGATLSVKVCNNGFDTSPTWEDITTAFINRQSYSFTNTTKTAANWGINIQFEILKGTATDQIIVDGFGFSFE
;
A
#
# COMPACT_ATOMS: atom_id res chain seq x y z
N MET A 1 4.40 -2.13 15.82
CA MET A 1 4.22 -0.71 15.43
C MET A 1 5.18 0.11 16.28
N ALA A 2 5.96 1.01 15.69
CA ALA A 2 6.92 1.83 16.42
C ALA A 2 6.22 3.11 16.91
N ASN A 3 6.44 3.55 18.16
CA ASN A 3 5.95 4.86 18.59
C ASN A 3 7.03 5.92 18.40
N GLY A 4 6.60 7.18 18.36
CA GLY A 4 7.50 8.31 18.33
C GLY A 4 7.93 8.72 16.93
N ASP A 5 7.52 8.02 15.88
CA ASP A 5 7.76 8.47 14.50
C ASP A 5 7.02 9.78 14.23
N VAL A 6 7.66 10.69 13.47
CA VAL A 6 7.06 11.95 13.06
C VAL A 6 6.41 11.77 11.70
N ILE A 7 5.09 11.89 11.66
CA ILE A 7 4.28 11.79 10.45
C ILE A 7 3.94 13.21 9.97
N LYS A 8 4.19 13.50 8.69
CA LYS A 8 3.75 14.72 8.02
C LYS A 8 2.46 14.41 7.28
N LEU A 9 1.35 14.99 7.73
CA LEU A 9 0.03 14.64 7.23
C LEU A 9 -0.94 15.82 7.40
N GLY A 10 -1.67 16.12 6.34
CA GLY A 10 -2.75 17.09 6.33
C GLY A 10 -2.31 18.54 6.44
N THR A 11 -3.21 19.43 6.00
CA THR A 11 -3.04 20.88 6.06
C THR A 11 -4.19 21.48 6.83
N LEU A 12 -3.88 22.31 7.84
CA LEU A 12 -4.89 23.03 8.61
C LEU A 12 -5.42 24.24 7.82
N TYR A 13 -6.75 24.35 7.77
CA TYR A 13 -7.48 25.52 7.29
C TYR A 13 -8.32 26.14 8.40
N MET A 14 -8.36 27.46 8.42
CA MET A 14 -9.28 28.26 9.22
C MET A 14 -10.00 29.24 8.29
N GLY A 15 -11.32 29.08 8.15
CA GLY A 15 -12.13 29.93 7.26
C GLY A 15 -11.69 29.85 5.79
N GLY A 16 -11.13 28.72 5.35
CA GLY A 16 -10.60 28.54 3.99
C GLY A 16 -9.17 29.05 3.77
N THR A 17 -8.53 29.65 4.78
CA THR A 17 -7.12 30.05 4.72
C THR A 17 -6.22 28.98 5.34
N ARG A 18 -5.12 28.64 4.65
CA ARG A 18 -4.08 27.73 5.14
C ARG A 18 -3.41 28.31 6.38
N ILE A 19 -3.22 27.49 7.39
CA ILE A 19 -2.53 27.86 8.63
C ILE A 19 -1.16 27.21 8.65
N PRO A 20 -0.07 28.00 8.64
CA PRO A 20 1.28 27.45 8.72
C PRO A 20 1.51 26.84 10.10
N ARG A 21 2.33 25.80 10.15
CA ARG A 21 2.75 25.21 11.42
C ARG A 21 3.60 26.21 12.23
N PRO A 22 3.25 26.53 13.48
CA PRO A 22 4.02 27.47 14.30
C PRO A 22 5.47 27.00 14.47
N THR A 23 6.43 27.92 14.42
CA THR A 23 7.87 27.62 14.61
C THR A 23 8.36 27.90 16.04
N ASN A 24 7.70 28.82 16.73
CA ASN A 24 7.82 29.11 18.16
C ASN A 24 6.48 28.75 18.83
N PRO A 25 6.24 27.47 19.13
CA PRO A 25 4.91 26.93 19.45
C PRO A 25 4.48 27.19 20.89
N TRP A 26 4.51 28.45 21.31
CA TRP A 26 3.94 28.93 22.56
C TRP A 26 3.13 30.21 22.32
N ARG A 27 2.54 30.75 23.39
CA ARG A 27 1.68 31.94 23.35
C ARG A 27 2.30 33.12 22.58
N ASN A 28 1.46 33.89 21.90
CA ASN A 28 1.86 34.91 20.93
C ASN A 28 1.84 36.37 21.45
N ASP A 29 1.62 36.55 22.75
CA ASP A 29 1.49 37.85 23.40
C ASP A 29 2.57 38.10 24.47
N ALA A 30 3.25 37.05 24.93
CA ALA A 30 4.30 37.13 25.94
C ALA A 30 5.32 36.01 25.76
N GLU A 31 6.53 36.21 26.29
CA GLU A 31 7.50 35.13 26.37
C GLU A 31 7.26 34.25 27.62
N PRO A 32 7.48 32.92 27.53
CA PRO A 32 7.27 32.00 28.67
C PRO A 32 8.29 32.18 29.79
N TYR A 33 9.48 32.67 29.45
CA TYR A 33 10.54 33.06 30.37
C TYR A 33 11.43 34.10 29.68
N THR A 34 12.18 34.88 30.46
CA THR A 34 13.05 35.95 29.95
C THR A 34 14.05 35.43 28.92
N GLY A 35 14.03 35.99 27.70
CA GLY A 35 14.93 35.63 26.60
C GLY A 35 14.43 34.49 25.73
N ALA A 36 13.22 33.96 25.97
CA ALA A 36 12.62 32.95 25.09
C ALA A 36 12.10 33.56 23.78
N GLY A 37 11.69 34.84 23.82
CA GLY A 37 10.96 35.52 22.77
C GLY A 37 9.46 35.17 22.75
N VAL A 38 8.68 35.98 22.04
CA VAL A 38 7.23 35.75 21.88
C VAL A 38 6.99 34.61 20.89
N GLY A 39 5.97 33.80 21.17
CA GLY A 39 5.59 32.68 20.31
C GLY A 39 4.84 33.16 19.06
N ASN A 40 4.53 32.22 18.17
CA ASN A 40 3.87 32.55 16.91
C ASN A 40 2.69 31.63 16.58
N ILE A 41 2.06 31.04 17.60
CA ILE A 41 0.78 30.35 17.38
C ILE A 41 -0.26 31.39 16.95
N GLN A 42 -0.95 31.12 15.85
CA GLN A 42 -1.96 32.02 15.32
C GLN A 42 -3.23 32.01 16.19
N ASN A 43 -3.88 33.17 16.32
CA ASN A 43 -5.17 33.27 16.99
C ASN A 43 -6.28 32.67 16.12
N TYR A 44 -7.18 31.93 16.75
CA TYR A 44 -8.43 31.54 16.13
C TYR A 44 -9.32 32.76 15.85
N SER A 45 -9.94 32.78 14.68
CA SER A 45 -10.95 33.75 14.31
C SER A 45 -12.32 33.19 14.69
N ALA A 46 -12.95 33.78 15.71
CA ALA A 46 -14.23 33.29 16.24
C ALA A 46 -15.28 33.09 15.14
N GLY A 47 -15.87 31.89 15.09
CA GLY A 47 -16.86 31.51 14.08
C GLY A 47 -16.27 30.96 12.77
N ALA A 48 -14.94 31.00 12.58
CA ALA A 48 -14.31 30.38 11.42
C ALA A 48 -14.38 28.85 11.50
N THR A 49 -14.70 28.19 10.40
CA THR A 49 -14.65 26.73 10.28
C THR A 49 -13.21 26.24 10.28
N LEU A 50 -12.94 25.17 11.04
CA LEU A 50 -11.68 24.46 11.06
C LEU A 50 -11.77 23.16 10.27
N GLU A 51 -10.80 22.94 9.39
CA GLU A 51 -10.70 21.74 8.57
C GLU A 51 -9.25 21.30 8.48
N ILE A 52 -9.01 20.00 8.57
CA ILE A 52 -7.73 19.40 8.15
C ILE A 52 -8.02 18.71 6.82
N ARG A 53 -7.41 19.21 5.75
CA ARG A 53 -7.57 18.68 4.39
C ARG A 53 -6.34 17.87 3.99
N ASN A 54 -6.34 17.34 2.76
CA ASN A 54 -5.20 16.64 2.18
C ASN A 54 -3.89 17.42 2.34
N THR A 55 -2.80 16.67 2.41
CA THR A 55 -1.47 17.21 2.65
C THR A 55 -1.05 18.13 1.52
N GLU A 56 -0.63 19.34 1.87
CA GLU A 56 -0.04 20.29 0.93
C GLU A 56 1.40 20.61 1.33
N ILE A 57 2.29 20.59 0.35
CA ILE A 57 3.72 20.80 0.56
C ILE A 57 3.95 22.18 1.20
N ASN A 58 4.78 22.22 2.24
CA ASN A 58 5.13 23.38 3.10
C ASN A 58 4.06 23.79 4.13
N TYR A 59 2.90 23.15 4.15
CA TYR A 59 1.85 23.38 5.14
C TYR A 59 1.51 22.13 5.94
N GLU A 60 2.36 21.11 5.88
CA GLU A 60 2.13 19.85 6.54
C GLU A 60 2.10 20.04 8.06
N MET A 61 1.03 19.56 8.68
CA MET A 61 1.00 19.36 10.12
C MET A 61 1.96 18.21 10.47
N GLN A 62 2.54 18.27 11.67
CA GLN A 62 3.37 17.19 12.19
C GLN A 62 2.67 16.51 13.35
N TRP A 63 2.74 15.18 13.33
CA TRP A 63 2.10 14.32 14.28
C TRP A 63 3.10 13.31 14.82
N ILE A 64 2.98 12.99 16.09
CA ILE A 64 3.74 11.92 16.73
C ILE A 64 2.87 10.67 16.70
N GLU A 65 3.40 9.60 16.10
CA GLU A 65 2.75 8.29 16.10
C GLU A 65 2.72 7.70 17.52
N VAL A 66 1.53 7.28 17.94
CA VAL A 66 1.30 6.59 19.21
C VAL A 66 0.43 5.35 18.94
N ASN A 67 0.93 4.19 19.33
CA ASN A 67 0.24 2.91 19.27
C ASN A 67 -0.04 2.45 20.69
N ASP A 68 -1.32 2.40 21.07
CA ASP A 68 -1.77 2.04 22.41
C ASP A 68 -3.10 1.29 22.33
N GLY A 69 -3.26 0.25 23.15
CA GLY A 69 -4.49 -0.55 23.17
C GLY A 69 -4.85 -1.21 21.83
N GLY A 70 -3.86 -1.56 21.00
CA GLY A 70 -4.09 -2.18 19.68
C GLY A 70 -4.55 -1.20 18.58
N LYS A 71 -4.60 0.10 18.88
CA LYS A 71 -4.98 1.16 17.94
C LYS A 71 -3.80 2.07 17.64
N LYS A 72 -3.88 2.75 16.49
CA LYS A 72 -2.93 3.76 16.05
C LYS A 72 -3.53 5.15 16.18
N TYR A 73 -2.74 6.08 16.70
CA TYR A 73 -3.06 7.48 16.87
C TYR A 73 -1.94 8.35 16.33
N LEU A 74 -2.31 9.55 15.87
CA LEU A 74 -1.39 10.60 15.47
C LEU A 74 -1.71 11.82 16.34
N VAL A 75 -0.84 12.11 17.31
CA VAL A 75 -1.02 13.25 18.23
C VAL A 75 -0.28 14.45 17.65
N CYS A 76 -0.95 15.58 17.45
CA CYS A 76 -0.28 16.76 16.92
C CYS A 76 0.83 17.19 17.88
N ASP A 77 2.00 17.45 17.33
CA ASP A 77 3.22 17.66 18.13
C ASP A 77 3.21 18.99 18.91
N ARG A 78 2.21 19.86 18.65
CA ARG A 78 2.04 21.19 19.24
C ARG A 78 0.59 21.66 19.19
N VAL A 79 0.31 22.74 19.93
CA VAL A 79 -0.91 23.53 19.75
C VAL A 79 -0.84 24.29 18.42
N MET A 80 -1.89 24.22 17.62
CA MET A 80 -1.94 24.82 16.27
C MET A 80 -2.62 26.20 16.25
N LEU A 81 -3.57 26.43 17.16
CA LEU A 81 -4.29 27.69 17.30
C LEU A 81 -4.48 28.00 18.78
N VAL A 82 -4.30 29.26 19.17
CA VAL A 82 -4.65 29.80 20.50
C VAL A 82 -5.84 30.74 20.38
N ASN A 83 -6.33 31.27 21.51
CA ASN A 83 -7.49 32.17 21.55
C ASN A 83 -8.78 31.51 21.00
N ILE A 84 -8.87 30.18 21.18
CA ILE A 84 -10.01 29.34 20.82
C ILE A 84 -10.58 28.75 22.10
N SER A 85 -11.91 28.77 22.25
CA SER A 85 -12.56 28.20 23.43
C SER A 85 -12.84 26.71 23.24
N TRP A 86 -13.07 26.01 24.34
CA TRP A 86 -13.54 24.64 24.27
C TRP A 86 -14.91 24.57 23.58
N ASP A 87 -15.79 25.56 23.83
CA ASP A 87 -17.11 25.63 23.21
C ASP A 87 -17.04 25.83 21.68
N ASP A 88 -16.05 26.59 21.18
CA ASP A 88 -15.80 26.75 19.73
C ASP A 88 -15.42 25.43 19.06
N LEU A 89 -14.60 24.62 19.74
CA LEU A 89 -14.21 23.29 19.29
C LEU A 89 -15.39 22.32 19.34
N ASN A 90 -16.17 22.38 20.42
CA ASN A 90 -17.31 21.49 20.63
C ASN A 90 -18.43 21.75 19.62
N ALA A 91 -18.72 23.01 19.31
CA ALA A 91 -19.68 23.40 18.28
C ALA A 91 -19.34 22.83 16.90
N GLN A 92 -18.06 22.56 16.65
CA GLN A 92 -17.54 21.95 15.42
C GLN A 92 -17.31 20.43 15.55
N GLN A 93 -17.73 19.82 16.67
CA GLN A 93 -17.56 18.39 17.00
C GLN A 93 -16.09 17.95 17.12
N LEU A 94 -15.18 18.88 17.40
CA LEU A 94 -13.73 18.62 17.47
C LEU A 94 -13.26 18.18 18.87
N VAL A 95 -14.15 18.16 19.87
CA VAL A 95 -13.81 17.70 21.22
C VAL A 95 -13.81 16.17 21.28
N THR A 96 -14.95 15.53 21.06
CA THR A 96 -15.12 14.09 21.25
C THR A 96 -14.90 13.27 19.98
N GLY A 97 -15.00 13.90 18.80
CA GLY A 97 -14.76 13.23 17.54
C GLY A 97 -15.57 13.76 16.38
N LYS A 98 -14.87 14.05 15.29
CA LYS A 98 -15.41 14.27 13.94
C LYS A 98 -14.65 13.37 12.98
N THR A 99 -15.36 12.63 12.13
CA THR A 99 -14.70 11.86 11.06
C THR A 99 -14.17 12.82 9.98
N VAL A 100 -12.91 12.65 9.59
CA VAL A 100 -12.26 13.39 8.52
C VAL A 100 -11.51 12.43 7.60
N THR A 101 -11.36 12.82 6.34
CA THR A 101 -10.53 12.09 5.37
C THR A 101 -9.34 12.95 5.00
N ILE A 102 -8.13 12.41 5.16
CA ILE A 102 -6.87 13.08 4.80
C ILE A 102 -6.08 12.11 3.93
N ASP A 103 -5.74 12.52 2.72
CA ASP A 103 -5.01 11.73 1.73
C ASP A 103 -5.65 10.36 1.44
N GLY A 104 -6.99 10.32 1.44
CA GLY A 104 -7.77 9.10 1.20
C GLY A 104 -8.04 8.23 2.42
N GLN A 105 -7.33 8.44 3.52
CA GLN A 105 -7.50 7.67 4.76
C GLN A 105 -8.48 8.36 5.73
N GLN A 106 -9.34 7.58 6.39
CA GLN A 106 -10.28 8.08 7.40
C GLN A 106 -9.68 8.11 8.80
N TYR A 107 -9.99 9.19 9.53
CA TYR A 107 -9.57 9.41 10.91
C TYR A 107 -10.72 9.97 11.75
N LYS A 108 -10.70 9.70 13.05
CA LYS A 108 -11.50 10.44 14.02
C LYS A 108 -10.64 11.56 14.62
N LEU A 109 -10.94 12.79 14.25
CA LEU A 109 -10.30 14.02 14.74
C LEU A 109 -10.96 14.46 16.04
N ARG A 110 -10.17 14.63 17.10
CA ARG A 110 -10.65 15.00 18.44
C ARG A 110 -9.57 15.69 19.29
N LEU A 111 -9.90 15.99 20.54
CA LEU A 111 -8.93 16.33 21.58
C LEU A 111 -8.38 15.08 22.28
N LEU A 112 -7.25 15.22 22.96
CA LEU A 112 -6.77 14.22 23.91
C LEU A 112 -7.68 14.17 25.15
N THR A 113 -7.77 13.01 25.79
CA THR A 113 -8.21 12.92 27.19
C THR A 113 -7.08 13.38 28.10
N GLY A 114 -7.40 14.20 29.10
CA GLY A 114 -6.43 14.75 30.06
C GLY A 114 -6.80 14.53 31.51
N GLY A 115 -7.89 13.82 31.81
CA GLY A 115 -8.41 13.66 33.16
C GLY A 115 -9.32 14.81 33.58
N SER A 116 -10.34 14.46 34.35
CA SER A 116 -11.44 15.34 34.78
C SER A 116 -11.22 16.05 36.11
N ASN A 117 -10.11 15.79 36.81
CA ASN A 117 -9.75 16.43 38.08
C ASN A 117 -8.23 16.32 38.30
N TYR A 118 -7.70 17.08 39.26
CA TYR A 118 -6.37 16.87 39.83
C TYR A 118 -6.18 15.41 40.27
N ARG A 119 -5.01 14.84 39.99
CA ARG A 119 -4.69 13.47 40.37
C ARG A 119 -4.55 13.31 41.88
N SER A 120 -3.89 14.24 42.56
CA SER A 120 -3.59 14.18 43.99
C SER A 120 -4.10 15.42 44.72
N GLY A 121 -5.33 15.35 45.24
CA GLY A 121 -5.93 16.45 45.98
C GLY A 121 -6.08 17.72 45.14
N THR A 122 -5.28 18.74 45.44
CA THR A 122 -5.24 20.02 44.69
C THR A 122 -3.89 20.26 44.01
N ASP A 123 -3.04 19.24 43.93
CA ASP A 123 -1.72 19.35 43.31
C ASP A 123 -1.83 19.32 41.78
N ALA A 124 -1.66 20.49 41.17
CA ALA A 124 -1.65 20.69 39.72
C ALA A 124 -0.49 19.96 39.01
N TYR A 125 0.61 19.65 39.69
CA TYR A 125 1.80 19.03 39.10
C TYR A 125 1.71 17.50 39.06
N SER A 126 0.81 16.92 39.84
CA SER A 126 0.63 15.47 39.92
C SER A 126 0.03 14.85 38.65
N GLY A 127 -0.63 15.63 37.80
CA GLY A 127 -1.32 15.16 36.59
C GLY A 127 -2.83 15.10 36.73
N GLY A 128 -3.50 14.43 35.79
CA GLY A 128 -4.95 14.31 35.76
C GLY A 128 -5.47 12.98 36.33
N SER A 129 -6.72 12.98 36.79
CA SER A 129 -7.47 11.78 37.18
C SER A 129 -8.68 11.54 36.25
N PRO A 130 -8.93 10.31 35.78
CA PRO A 130 -8.15 9.09 36.05
C PRO A 130 -6.80 9.08 35.31
N THR A 131 -5.82 8.33 35.82
CA THR A 131 -4.47 8.21 35.20
C THR A 131 -4.45 7.44 33.88
N SER A 132 -5.57 6.82 33.51
CA SER A 132 -5.76 6.19 32.19
C SER A 132 -5.94 7.21 31.06
N ASN A 133 -5.92 8.52 31.36
CA ASN A 133 -6.01 9.56 30.34
C ASN A 133 -4.79 9.57 29.40
N GLU A 134 -5.03 9.99 28.17
CA GLU A 134 -4.07 9.95 27.08
C GLU A 134 -2.91 10.92 27.27
N TRP A 135 -3.12 12.09 27.87
CA TRP A 135 -2.04 13.03 28.15
C TRP A 135 -0.97 12.41 29.05
N ASP A 136 -1.39 11.80 30.16
CA ASP A 136 -0.47 11.15 31.10
C ASP A 136 0.17 9.91 30.49
N ARG A 137 -0.61 9.11 29.77
CA ARG A 137 -0.11 7.89 29.13
C ARG A 137 0.85 8.16 27.98
N TRP A 138 0.61 9.18 27.15
CA TRP A 138 1.28 9.37 25.87
C TRP A 138 2.25 10.55 25.87
N ILE A 139 1.82 11.72 26.33
CA ILE A 139 2.68 12.92 26.35
C ILE A 139 3.69 12.79 27.46
N VAL A 140 3.24 12.56 28.70
CA VAL A 140 4.12 12.32 29.85
C VAL A 140 4.77 10.92 29.77
N ASN A 141 4.23 10.04 28.93
CA ASN A 141 4.69 8.67 28.71
C ASN A 141 4.72 7.79 29.98
N GLU A 142 3.75 7.96 30.89
CA GLU A 142 3.67 7.14 32.10
C GLU A 142 3.31 5.67 31.80
N ALA A 143 2.78 5.40 30.60
CA ALA A 143 2.54 4.04 30.14
C ALA A 143 3.82 3.31 29.65
N GLY A 144 4.96 4.00 29.58
CA GLY A 144 6.23 3.41 29.15
C GLY A 144 6.22 2.94 27.69
N LEU A 145 5.53 3.67 26.81
CA LEU A 145 5.44 3.34 25.40
C LEU A 145 6.79 3.54 24.72
N SER A 146 7.38 2.45 24.22
CA SER A 146 8.68 2.45 23.55
C SER A 146 8.70 3.43 22.38
N GLY A 147 9.70 4.31 22.35
CA GLY A 147 9.90 5.32 21.29
C GLY A 147 9.37 6.72 21.63
N LEU A 148 8.50 6.86 22.65
CA LEU A 148 8.11 8.16 23.18
C LEU A 148 9.11 8.64 24.25
N PRO A 149 9.42 9.96 24.30
CA PRO A 149 10.29 10.49 25.35
C PRO A 149 9.58 10.50 26.71
N THR A 150 10.34 10.37 27.79
CA THR A 150 9.86 10.57 29.17
C THR A 150 10.38 11.92 29.66
N PRO A 151 9.57 12.72 30.38
CA PRO A 151 10.02 14.00 30.93
C PRO A 151 11.12 13.80 31.97
N THR A 152 12.05 14.75 32.01
CA THR A 152 13.08 14.86 33.03
C THR A 152 12.57 15.63 34.25
N ALA A 153 13.40 15.81 35.27
CA ALA A 153 13.01 16.56 36.46
C ALA A 153 12.67 18.04 36.16
N SER A 154 13.36 18.69 35.21
CA SER A 154 13.06 20.09 34.87
C SER A 154 11.71 20.21 34.14
N ASP A 155 11.40 19.27 33.24
CA ASP A 155 10.11 19.22 32.55
C ASP A 155 8.91 19.07 33.51
N LEU A 156 9.15 18.64 34.76
CA LEU A 156 8.15 18.40 35.79
C LEU A 156 8.13 19.45 36.90
N ASP A 157 9.03 20.43 36.87
CA ASP A 157 9.14 21.44 37.92
C ASP A 157 8.11 22.58 37.75
N SER A 158 8.27 23.66 38.53
CA SER A 158 7.35 24.80 38.55
C SER A 158 7.90 26.05 37.85
N THR A 159 8.95 25.94 37.06
CA THR A 159 9.70 27.08 36.52
C THR A 159 10.16 26.87 35.08
N LEU A 160 9.62 27.65 34.14
CA LEU A 160 10.05 27.60 32.75
C LEU A 160 11.40 28.28 32.54
N ASN A 161 12.31 27.59 31.87
CA ASN A 161 13.61 28.13 31.49
C ASN A 161 14.16 27.51 30.20
N SER A 162 15.39 27.86 29.82
CA SER A 162 16.01 27.37 28.58
C SER A 162 16.29 25.87 28.58
N THR A 163 16.40 25.22 29.75
CA THR A 163 16.51 23.76 29.83
C THR A 163 15.24 23.10 29.31
N ASP A 164 14.07 23.58 29.73
CA ASP A 164 12.79 23.01 29.28
C ASP A 164 12.55 23.32 27.81
N LYS A 165 12.93 24.52 27.33
CA LYS A 165 12.80 24.87 25.90
C LYS A 165 13.58 23.90 25.02
N ASN A 166 14.81 23.59 25.41
CA ASN A 166 15.76 22.81 24.62
C ASN A 166 15.74 21.30 24.96
N GLY A 167 15.03 20.91 26.03
CA GLY A 167 14.89 19.54 26.47
C GLY A 167 14.25 18.66 25.39
N SER A 168 14.72 17.43 25.27
CA SER A 168 14.26 16.48 24.24
C SER A 168 12.76 16.21 24.32
N HIS A 169 12.19 16.22 25.53
CA HIS A 169 10.76 16.02 25.77
C HIS A 169 9.92 17.18 25.18
N ASN A 170 10.26 18.43 25.49
CA ASN A 170 9.57 19.58 24.92
C ASN A 170 9.84 19.77 23.41
N GLN A 171 11.04 19.45 22.91
CA GLN A 171 11.31 19.47 21.47
C GLN A 171 10.41 18.49 20.70
N LYS A 172 9.95 17.42 21.35
CA LYS A 172 8.98 16.48 20.80
C LYS A 172 7.54 16.96 20.92
N TRP A 173 7.15 17.45 22.09
CA TRP A 173 5.73 17.65 22.45
C TRP A 173 5.28 19.11 22.55
N ASN A 174 6.19 20.08 22.54
CA ASN A 174 5.92 21.52 22.55
C ASN A 174 4.81 21.91 23.55
N TRP A 175 4.94 21.44 24.79
CA TRP A 175 3.95 21.65 25.86
C TRP A 175 4.22 22.96 26.62
N MET A 176 5.44 23.49 26.55
CA MET A 176 5.88 24.67 27.28
C MET A 176 5.15 25.94 26.82
N GLY A 177 4.72 26.77 27.77
CA GLY A 177 4.26 28.14 27.52
C GLY A 177 2.89 28.25 26.82
N VAL A 178 2.18 27.14 26.66
CA VAL A 178 0.82 27.09 26.13
C VAL A 178 0.07 25.86 26.68
N TYR A 179 -1.16 26.07 27.12
CA TYR A 179 -2.06 24.99 27.51
C TYR A 179 -2.75 24.38 26.29
N SER A 180 -3.01 23.08 26.37
CA SER A 180 -3.90 22.38 25.45
C SER A 180 -5.26 22.15 26.11
N TRP A 181 -6.34 22.46 25.40
CA TRP A 181 -7.66 21.93 25.76
C TRP A 181 -7.66 20.40 25.67
N VAL A 182 -8.33 19.75 26.61
CA VAL A 182 -8.63 18.31 26.58
C VAL A 182 -10.15 18.07 26.61
N GLN A 183 -10.57 16.82 26.50
CA GLN A 183 -11.98 16.46 26.36
C GLN A 183 -12.83 16.79 27.60
N GLU A 184 -12.25 16.64 28.79
CA GLU A 184 -13.00 16.47 30.02
C GLU A 184 -13.58 17.76 30.59
N THR A 185 -14.80 17.63 31.12
CA THR A 185 -15.37 18.60 32.06
C THR A 185 -14.74 18.41 33.44
N TYR A 186 -14.37 19.52 34.09
CA TYR A 186 -13.83 19.47 35.44
C TYR A 186 -14.92 19.03 36.42
N THR A 187 -14.65 18.00 37.24
CA THR A 187 -15.65 17.47 38.19
C THR A 187 -16.04 18.46 39.29
N GLY A 188 -15.17 19.41 39.62
CA GLY A 188 -15.46 20.43 40.64
C GLY A 188 -16.31 21.60 40.12
N ASN A 189 -16.43 21.77 38.80
CA ASN A 189 -17.26 22.82 38.21
C ASN A 189 -17.65 22.45 36.76
N SER A 190 -18.94 22.23 36.51
CA SER A 190 -19.46 21.84 35.18
C SER A 190 -19.31 22.93 34.11
N ALA A 191 -19.09 24.19 34.49
CA ALA A 191 -18.79 25.27 33.55
C ALA A 191 -17.32 25.26 33.08
N SER A 192 -16.46 24.47 33.74
CA SER A 192 -15.03 24.42 33.46
C SER A 192 -14.61 23.15 32.73
N ARG A 193 -13.50 23.25 31.99
CA ARG A 193 -12.89 22.19 31.19
C ARG A 193 -11.44 22.05 31.59
N ALA A 194 -10.96 20.81 31.57
CA ALA A 194 -9.58 20.52 31.89
C ALA A 194 -8.64 21.05 30.79
N ILE A 195 -7.44 21.44 31.21
CA ILE A 195 -6.33 21.86 30.35
C ILE A 195 -5.02 21.25 30.86
N ARG A 196 -4.07 21.05 29.96
CA ARG A 196 -2.77 20.42 30.28
C ARG A 196 -1.58 21.16 29.69
N GLY A 197 -0.42 21.06 30.32
CA GLY A 197 0.85 21.63 29.86
C GLY A 197 1.18 23.02 30.44
N TYR A 198 1.74 23.91 29.63
CA TYR A 198 2.19 25.27 30.01
C TYR A 198 3.44 25.33 30.89
N ILE A 199 3.32 25.12 32.22
CA ILE A 199 4.43 25.31 33.17
C ILE A 199 5.20 24.02 33.47
N SER A 200 4.55 22.87 33.29
CA SER A 200 5.15 21.54 33.41
C SER A 200 4.48 20.60 32.41
N ALA A 201 5.22 19.63 31.91
CA ALA A 201 4.72 18.61 30.99
C ALA A 201 3.51 17.86 31.54
N ARG A 202 3.43 17.73 32.87
CA ARG A 202 2.37 16.99 33.57
C ARG A 202 1.28 17.91 34.13
N PHE A 203 1.48 19.22 34.11
CA PHE A 203 0.58 20.16 34.78
C PHE A 203 -0.87 19.99 34.33
N TRP A 204 -1.79 20.10 35.29
CA TRP A 204 -3.22 20.01 35.12
C TRP A 204 -3.89 21.23 35.74
N ASP A 205 -4.80 21.85 35.00
CA ASP A 205 -5.60 22.97 35.49
C ASP A 205 -6.96 22.99 34.78
N TYR A 206 -7.77 24.03 35.01
CA TYR A 206 -9.06 24.20 34.38
C TYR A 206 -9.36 25.66 34.05
N TYR A 207 -10.13 25.87 32.99
CA TYR A 207 -10.72 27.16 32.65
C TYR A 207 -12.20 27.00 32.27
N SER A 208 -12.95 28.11 32.28
CA SER A 208 -14.32 28.13 31.77
C SER A 208 -14.36 27.67 30.31
N SER A 209 -15.38 26.90 29.91
CA SER A 209 -15.49 26.33 28.57
C SER A 209 -15.50 27.38 27.46
N GLY A 210 -16.04 28.57 27.74
CA GLY A 210 -16.13 29.70 26.82
C GLY A 210 -14.90 30.62 26.81
N SER A 211 -13.90 30.38 27.67
CA SER A 211 -12.71 31.22 27.75
C SER A 211 -11.87 31.13 26.46
N ARG A 212 -11.46 32.29 25.95
CA ARG A 212 -10.49 32.43 24.85
C ARG A 212 -9.28 33.18 25.37
N TYR A 213 -8.12 32.54 25.36
CA TYR A 213 -6.87 33.15 25.79
C TYR A 213 -5.75 32.78 24.81
N THR A 214 -4.78 33.68 24.68
CA THR A 214 -3.56 33.54 23.86
C THR A 214 -2.62 32.42 24.32
N TYR A 215 -2.86 31.85 25.50
CA TYR A 215 -2.06 30.79 26.12
C TYR A 215 -2.82 29.49 26.33
N ILE A 216 -4.01 29.33 25.74
CA ILE A 216 -4.76 28.07 25.71
C ILE A 216 -5.21 27.82 24.27
N GLY A 217 -5.07 26.59 23.79
CA GLY A 217 -5.34 26.31 22.40
C GLY A 217 -5.68 24.88 22.04
N TRP A 218 -5.86 24.69 20.73
CA TRP A 218 -6.26 23.44 20.11
C TRP A 218 -5.02 22.63 19.69
N ARG A 219 -4.87 21.47 20.34
CA ARG A 219 -3.94 20.39 19.95
C ARG A 219 -4.76 19.19 19.49
N PRO A 220 -4.91 18.95 18.18
CA PRO A 220 -5.68 17.83 17.70
C PRO A 220 -4.97 16.48 17.87
N VAL A 221 -5.75 15.41 17.93
CA VAL A 221 -5.30 14.03 17.74
C VAL A 221 -6.18 13.35 16.69
N LEU A 222 -5.57 12.53 15.85
CA LEU A 222 -6.25 11.64 14.92
C LEU A 222 -6.19 10.22 15.46
N GLU A 223 -7.34 9.59 15.65
CA GLU A 223 -7.44 8.13 15.78
C GLU A 223 -7.60 7.55 14.37
N VAL A 224 -6.71 6.62 14.00
CA VAL A 224 -6.77 5.94 12.70
C VAL A 224 -7.95 4.97 12.74
N LEU A 225 -8.92 5.15 11.83
CA LEU A 225 -10.16 4.37 11.83
C LEU A 225 -10.13 3.15 10.90
N ASN A 226 -9.15 3.07 10.01
CA ASN A 226 -9.04 2.04 8.99
C ASN A 226 -7.56 1.73 8.75
N SER A 227 -7.22 0.46 8.60
CA SER A 227 -5.89 -0.03 8.30
C SER A 227 -5.86 -0.51 6.86
N ALA A 228 -4.75 -0.32 6.16
CA ALA A 228 -4.64 -0.89 4.83
C ALA A 228 -4.62 -2.43 4.88
N PRO A 229 -5.23 -3.10 3.89
CA PRO A 229 -5.19 -4.55 3.78
C PRO A 229 -3.77 -5.04 3.50
N VAL A 230 -3.56 -6.34 3.65
CA VAL A 230 -2.28 -7.00 3.38
C VAL A 230 -2.44 -8.15 2.39
N ILE A 231 -1.40 -8.39 1.58
CA ILE A 231 -1.27 -9.55 0.69
C ILE A 231 -0.05 -10.36 1.14
N SER A 232 -0.20 -11.67 1.27
CA SER A 232 0.91 -12.57 1.62
C SER A 232 2.04 -12.56 0.58
N GLY A 233 3.23 -13.01 0.99
CA GLY A 233 4.40 -13.08 0.13
C GLY A 233 5.08 -11.72 -0.06
N ALA A 234 6.01 -11.68 -1.01
CA ALA A 234 6.81 -10.50 -1.34
C ALA A 234 6.91 -10.35 -2.85
N ASP A 235 7.23 -9.13 -3.31
CA ASP A 235 7.51 -8.90 -4.73
C ASP A 235 8.69 -9.77 -5.19
N ALA A 236 8.55 -10.41 -6.35
CA ALA A 236 9.58 -11.32 -6.84
C ALA A 236 9.64 -11.39 -8.37
N ASN A 237 10.86 -11.62 -8.87
CA ASN A 237 11.06 -12.08 -10.24
C ASN A 237 10.99 -13.62 -10.26
N LEU A 238 10.00 -14.17 -10.97
CA LEU A 238 9.73 -15.60 -11.09
C LEU A 238 10.56 -16.28 -12.19
N GLY A 239 11.42 -15.52 -12.89
CA GLY A 239 12.34 -16.01 -13.90
C GLY A 239 11.66 -16.36 -15.23
N ASN A 240 12.29 -17.27 -15.96
CA ASN A 240 11.81 -17.72 -17.26
C ASN A 240 10.69 -18.76 -17.11
N LYS A 241 9.64 -18.64 -17.93
CA LYS A 241 8.48 -19.53 -17.94
C LYS A 241 8.15 -19.95 -19.37
N ALA A 242 8.16 -21.26 -19.62
CA ALA A 242 7.84 -21.85 -20.92
C ALA A 242 6.44 -22.50 -20.98
N ALA A 243 5.72 -22.52 -19.86
CA ALA A 243 4.38 -23.06 -19.72
C ALA A 243 3.56 -22.18 -18.77
N PRO A 244 2.22 -22.19 -18.87
CA PRO A 244 1.37 -21.51 -17.90
C PRO A 244 1.64 -22.00 -16.48
N PHE A 245 1.49 -21.10 -15.52
CA PHE A 245 1.73 -21.37 -14.11
C PHE A 245 0.71 -20.62 -13.25
N THR A 246 0.70 -20.97 -11.97
CA THR A 246 -0.17 -20.37 -10.97
C THR A 246 0.62 -19.64 -9.89
N ILE A 247 -0.03 -18.69 -9.22
CA ILE A 247 0.49 -18.03 -8.02
C ILE A 247 -0.57 -18.13 -6.92
N ASP A 248 -0.19 -18.69 -5.78
CA ASP A 248 -1.03 -18.73 -4.59
C ASP A 248 -0.75 -17.51 -3.69
N TYR A 249 -1.81 -16.91 -3.18
CA TYR A 249 -1.74 -15.80 -2.23
C TYR A 249 -2.96 -15.80 -1.30
N THR A 250 -2.86 -15.05 -0.21
CA THR A 250 -3.96 -14.74 0.70
C THR A 250 -4.04 -13.23 0.88
N VAL A 251 -5.23 -12.74 1.22
CA VAL A 251 -5.45 -11.34 1.62
C VAL A 251 -6.02 -11.29 3.02
N ASN A 252 -5.70 -10.24 3.77
CA ASN A 252 -6.24 -10.03 5.10
C ASN A 252 -6.38 -8.54 5.39
N ASP A 253 -7.20 -8.20 6.37
CA ASP A 253 -7.35 -6.85 6.91
C ASP A 253 -7.75 -6.94 8.38
N THR A 254 -7.11 -6.12 9.22
CA THR A 254 -7.39 -6.06 10.65
C THR A 254 -8.76 -5.48 10.96
N ASP A 255 -9.28 -4.63 10.08
CA ASP A 255 -10.58 -3.99 10.18
C ASP A 255 -11.67 -4.94 9.65
N THR A 256 -12.17 -5.80 10.54
CA THR A 256 -13.07 -6.92 10.18
C THR A 256 -14.39 -6.52 9.51
N SER A 257 -14.81 -5.26 9.63
CA SER A 257 -15.98 -4.71 8.95
C SER A 257 -15.78 -4.46 7.46
N ASP A 258 -14.54 -4.42 6.99
CA ASP A 258 -14.24 -4.00 5.63
C ASP A 258 -14.44 -5.12 4.63
N THR A 259 -14.76 -4.74 3.40
CA THR A 259 -15.01 -5.67 2.31
C THR A 259 -13.83 -5.61 1.36
N LEU A 260 -13.12 -6.74 1.24
CA LEU A 260 -11.90 -6.79 0.43
C LEU A 260 -12.24 -7.08 -1.03
N THR A 261 -11.82 -6.19 -1.92
CA THR A 261 -11.87 -6.40 -3.37
C THR A 261 -10.48 -6.68 -3.90
N VAL A 262 -10.27 -7.86 -4.47
CA VAL A 262 -9.01 -8.21 -5.15
C VAL A 262 -9.13 -8.02 -6.65
N THR A 263 -8.14 -7.40 -7.27
CA THR A 263 -7.99 -7.28 -8.72
C THR A 263 -6.65 -7.88 -9.16
N GLU A 264 -6.72 -8.84 -10.09
CA GLU A 264 -5.56 -9.52 -10.66
C GLU A 264 -5.35 -9.09 -12.10
N LYS A 265 -4.12 -8.68 -12.43
CA LYS A 265 -3.72 -8.23 -13.76
C LYS A 265 -2.47 -8.95 -14.25
N VAL A 266 -2.39 -9.12 -15.57
CA VAL A 266 -1.13 -9.32 -16.29
C VAL A 266 -0.95 -8.16 -17.24
N ASP A 267 0.18 -7.48 -17.12
CA ASP A 267 0.47 -6.20 -17.75
C ASP A 267 -0.68 -5.21 -17.50
N ALA A 268 -1.30 -4.69 -18.54
CA ALA A 268 -2.46 -3.80 -18.42
C ALA A 268 -3.81 -4.53 -18.31
N THR A 269 -3.85 -5.84 -18.53
CA THR A 269 -5.10 -6.59 -18.69
C THR A 269 -5.58 -7.15 -17.35
N THR A 270 -6.80 -6.80 -16.94
CA THR A 270 -7.48 -7.43 -15.80
C THR A 270 -7.92 -8.85 -16.17
N ILE A 271 -7.48 -9.82 -15.38
CA ILE A 271 -7.84 -11.23 -15.57
C ILE A 271 -9.03 -11.61 -14.69
N ARG A 272 -9.03 -11.13 -13.44
CA ARG A 272 -10.07 -11.47 -12.46
C ARG A 272 -10.25 -10.35 -11.44
N THR A 273 -11.49 -10.16 -11.00
CA THR A 273 -11.86 -9.32 -9.86
C THR A 273 -12.70 -10.14 -8.89
N ILE A 274 -12.38 -10.08 -7.60
CA ILE A 274 -13.06 -10.78 -6.50
C ILE A 274 -13.55 -9.71 -5.52
N SER A 275 -14.81 -9.30 -5.61
CA SER A 275 -15.35 -8.17 -4.84
C SER A 275 -15.65 -8.45 -3.36
N ASN A 276 -15.55 -9.71 -2.91
CA ASN A 276 -15.79 -10.14 -1.53
C ASN A 276 -14.76 -11.19 -1.13
N ALA A 277 -13.47 -10.85 -1.25
CA ALA A 277 -12.40 -11.76 -0.88
C ALA A 277 -12.47 -12.07 0.63
N VAL A 278 -12.47 -13.36 0.94
CA VAL A 278 -12.49 -13.93 2.27
C VAL A 278 -11.08 -13.81 2.86
N ARG A 279 -11.00 -13.19 4.05
CA ARG A 279 -9.74 -13.04 4.78
C ARG A 279 -9.07 -14.39 5.03
N ASN A 280 -7.77 -14.44 4.78
CA ASN A 280 -6.92 -15.62 4.94
C ASN A 280 -7.32 -16.83 4.09
N GLN A 281 -8.25 -16.68 3.13
CA GLN A 281 -8.49 -17.71 2.12
C GLN A 281 -7.35 -17.71 1.10
N THR A 282 -6.87 -18.90 0.73
CA THR A 282 -5.93 -19.05 -0.37
C THR A 282 -6.65 -18.87 -1.70
N TYR A 283 -6.19 -17.90 -2.47
CA TYR A 283 -6.55 -17.67 -3.86
C TYR A 283 -5.41 -18.12 -4.77
N THR A 284 -5.77 -18.75 -5.89
CA THR A 284 -4.83 -19.16 -6.94
C THR A 284 -5.07 -18.31 -8.17
N PHE A 285 -4.10 -17.48 -8.55
CA PHE A 285 -4.12 -16.76 -9.82
C PHE A 285 -3.54 -17.67 -10.92
N ASP A 286 -4.39 -18.10 -11.86
CA ASP A 286 -4.04 -19.00 -12.96
C ASP A 286 -3.89 -18.25 -14.30
N LEU A 287 -2.73 -18.40 -14.94
CA LEU A 287 -2.42 -17.80 -16.24
C LEU A 287 -2.85 -18.64 -17.44
N SER A 288 -3.34 -19.87 -17.24
CA SER A 288 -3.70 -20.81 -18.31
C SER A 288 -4.62 -20.19 -19.37
N GLY A 289 -5.62 -19.40 -18.93
CA GLY A 289 -6.61 -18.76 -19.80
C GLY A 289 -6.07 -17.63 -20.68
N VAL A 290 -4.92 -17.04 -20.34
CA VAL A 290 -4.31 -15.92 -21.10
C VAL A 290 -2.95 -16.25 -21.69
N TRP A 291 -2.34 -17.36 -21.29
CA TRP A 291 -0.97 -17.71 -21.65
C TRP A 291 -0.69 -17.63 -23.14
N SER A 292 -1.57 -18.16 -23.99
CA SER A 292 -1.40 -18.17 -25.45
C SER A 292 -1.40 -16.78 -26.08
N SER A 293 -2.06 -15.80 -25.46
CA SER A 293 -2.11 -14.41 -25.94
C SER A 293 -0.91 -13.56 -25.54
N LEU A 294 -0.15 -13.99 -24.51
CA LEU A 294 1.04 -13.27 -24.08
C LEU A 294 2.16 -13.40 -25.12
N SER A 295 2.80 -12.28 -25.47
CA SER A 295 3.99 -12.27 -26.31
C SER A 295 5.16 -13.00 -25.64
N LEU A 296 6.22 -13.31 -26.39
CA LEU A 296 7.49 -13.68 -25.77
C LEU A 296 8.11 -12.42 -25.13
N GLY A 297 8.82 -12.60 -24.02
CA GLY A 297 9.48 -11.51 -23.30
C GLY A 297 8.94 -11.27 -21.90
N SER A 298 9.26 -10.11 -21.34
CA SER A 298 8.95 -9.76 -19.95
C SER A 298 7.48 -9.39 -19.76
N HIS A 299 6.89 -9.88 -18.68
CA HIS A 299 5.52 -9.60 -18.25
C HIS A 299 5.49 -9.26 -16.76
N THR A 300 4.49 -8.48 -16.36
CA THR A 300 4.27 -8.10 -14.95
C THR A 300 2.89 -8.54 -14.49
N ILE A 301 2.84 -9.27 -13.38
CA ILE A 301 1.62 -9.61 -12.66
C ILE A 301 1.44 -8.61 -11.53
N THR A 302 0.23 -8.07 -11.42
CA THR A 302 -0.16 -7.19 -10.31
C THR A 302 -1.40 -7.77 -9.63
N ILE A 303 -1.31 -7.99 -8.32
CA ILE A 303 -2.44 -8.36 -7.47
C ILE A 303 -2.65 -7.19 -6.51
N THR A 304 -3.80 -6.54 -6.59
CA THR A 304 -4.17 -5.42 -5.72
C THR A 304 -5.36 -5.80 -4.88
N VAL A 305 -5.32 -5.50 -3.59
CA VAL A 305 -6.47 -5.60 -2.67
C VAL A 305 -6.85 -4.20 -2.18
N ASP A 306 -8.14 -3.90 -2.20
CA ASP A 306 -8.77 -2.65 -1.76
C ASP A 306 -9.80 -2.98 -0.67
N ASP A 307 -9.82 -2.22 0.43
CA ASP A 307 -10.73 -2.41 1.57
C ASP A 307 -12.07 -1.66 1.45
N GLY A 308 -12.22 -0.82 0.42
CA GLY A 308 -13.39 0.04 0.22
C GLY A 308 -13.48 1.24 1.20
N LYS A 309 -12.44 1.46 2.00
CA LYS A 309 -12.28 2.53 3.00
C LYS A 309 -11.05 3.40 2.76
N GLY A 310 -10.37 3.18 1.64
CA GLY A 310 -9.24 3.98 1.16
C GLY A 310 -7.88 3.32 1.38
N GLY A 311 -7.83 2.16 2.06
CA GLY A 311 -6.63 1.37 2.18
C GLY A 311 -6.48 0.39 1.01
N THR A 312 -5.27 0.31 0.47
CA THR A 312 -4.93 -0.64 -0.59
C THR A 312 -3.57 -1.28 -0.33
N ALA A 313 -3.38 -2.48 -0.84
CA ALA A 313 -2.06 -3.12 -0.95
C ALA A 313 -1.88 -3.73 -2.33
N THR A 314 -0.63 -3.76 -2.81
CA THR A 314 -0.28 -4.32 -4.11
C THR A 314 0.90 -5.27 -3.98
N ARG A 315 0.82 -6.40 -4.69
CA ARG A 315 1.87 -7.41 -4.83
C ARG A 315 2.21 -7.56 -6.30
N THR A 316 3.50 -7.50 -6.61
CA THR A 316 4.02 -7.49 -7.99
C THR A 316 4.93 -8.69 -8.23
N TYR A 317 4.67 -9.42 -9.31
CA TYR A 317 5.57 -10.46 -9.79
C TYR A 317 6.00 -10.16 -11.22
N THR A 318 7.26 -10.37 -11.55
CA THR A 318 7.74 -10.29 -12.94
C THR A 318 8.14 -11.68 -13.43
N PHE A 319 7.98 -11.94 -14.72
CA PHE A 319 8.47 -13.16 -15.36
C PHE A 319 8.80 -12.91 -16.82
N THR A 320 9.64 -13.76 -17.40
CA THR A 320 9.92 -13.75 -18.84
C THR A 320 9.26 -14.96 -19.48
N LYS A 321 8.28 -14.74 -20.35
CA LYS A 321 7.75 -15.81 -21.19
C LYS A 321 8.78 -16.19 -22.25
N THR A 322 9.19 -17.44 -22.23
CA THR A 322 10.15 -18.00 -23.17
C THR A 322 9.52 -19.13 -23.97
N ASP A 323 10.02 -19.34 -25.18
CA ASP A 323 9.75 -20.53 -25.96
C ASP A 323 11.07 -20.96 -26.62
N ASP A 324 11.30 -22.26 -26.65
CA ASP A 324 12.50 -22.86 -27.23
C ASP A 324 12.19 -23.63 -28.52
N ARG A 325 10.92 -23.70 -28.95
CA ARG A 325 10.51 -24.61 -30.00
C ARG A 325 9.41 -24.07 -30.88
N ILE A 326 9.64 -24.14 -32.19
CA ILE A 326 8.56 -24.08 -33.18
C ILE A 326 8.22 -25.51 -33.56
N LYS A 327 6.98 -25.95 -33.31
CA LYS A 327 6.50 -27.27 -33.74
C LYS A 327 5.09 -27.18 -34.30
N PHE A 328 4.90 -27.64 -35.54
CA PHE A 328 3.58 -27.63 -36.18
C PHE A 328 3.40 -28.79 -37.16
N THR A 329 2.13 -29.13 -37.41
CA THR A 329 1.69 -30.06 -38.46
C THR A 329 0.57 -29.43 -39.28
N LEU A 330 0.19 -30.03 -40.40
CA LEU A 330 -1.06 -29.65 -41.06
C LEU A 330 -2.23 -29.94 -40.12
N LYS A 331 -3.14 -28.97 -39.98
CA LYS A 331 -4.38 -29.13 -39.18
C LYS A 331 -5.21 -30.30 -39.69
N ASN A 332 -5.29 -30.45 -41.01
CA ASN A 332 -5.95 -31.55 -41.70
C ASN A 332 -4.93 -32.24 -42.62
N PRO A 333 -4.73 -33.56 -42.51
CA PRO A 333 -3.98 -34.32 -43.52
C PRO A 333 -4.60 -34.18 -44.91
N ILE A 334 -3.78 -34.27 -45.96
CA ILE A 334 -4.26 -34.26 -47.34
C ILE A 334 -4.60 -35.69 -47.75
N GLN A 335 -5.87 -35.94 -48.04
CA GLN A 335 -6.34 -37.26 -48.47
C GLN A 335 -5.80 -37.66 -49.84
N THR A 336 -5.38 -38.92 -49.94
CA THR A 336 -4.98 -39.57 -51.19
C THR A 336 -5.79 -40.85 -51.37
N SER A 337 -6.04 -41.24 -52.62
CA SER A 337 -6.75 -42.50 -52.95
C SER A 337 -5.88 -43.74 -52.74
N VAL A 338 -4.56 -43.57 -52.78
CA VAL A 338 -3.54 -44.60 -52.58
C VAL A 338 -2.39 -44.06 -51.72
N ALA A 339 -1.53 -44.95 -51.21
CA ALA A 339 -0.31 -44.53 -50.52
C ALA A 339 0.57 -43.72 -51.47
N SER A 340 0.89 -42.48 -51.10
CA SER A 340 1.88 -41.70 -51.83
C SER A 340 3.24 -42.38 -51.68
N LYS A 341 3.97 -42.44 -52.78
CA LYS A 341 5.27 -43.09 -52.89
C LYS A 341 6.41 -42.12 -52.69
N LYS A 342 6.23 -40.87 -53.12
CA LYS A 342 7.26 -39.83 -52.98
C LYS A 342 6.67 -38.49 -52.59
N ILE A 343 7.47 -37.71 -51.87
CA ILE A 343 7.17 -36.33 -51.52
C ILE A 343 8.41 -35.46 -51.68
N VAL A 344 8.21 -34.23 -52.14
CA VAL A 344 9.19 -33.15 -52.08
C VAL A 344 8.63 -32.09 -51.16
N VAL A 345 9.37 -31.71 -50.13
CA VAL A 345 9.02 -30.61 -49.23
C VAL A 345 10.06 -29.52 -49.37
N SER A 346 9.60 -28.29 -49.56
CA SER A 346 10.43 -27.09 -49.71
C SER A 346 9.93 -26.01 -48.77
N GLY A 347 10.82 -25.15 -48.26
CA GLY A 347 10.42 -24.04 -47.42
C GLY A 347 11.52 -23.01 -47.24
N VAL A 348 11.12 -21.85 -46.75
CA VAL A 348 12.01 -20.75 -46.36
C VAL A 348 12.01 -20.72 -44.84
N VAL A 349 13.10 -21.23 -44.26
CA VAL A 349 13.30 -21.31 -42.80
C VAL A 349 14.66 -20.70 -42.44
N THR A 350 14.69 -19.91 -41.38
CA THR A 350 15.91 -19.42 -40.75
C THR A 350 16.20 -20.28 -39.52
N VAL A 351 17.22 -21.12 -39.62
CA VAL A 351 17.68 -21.99 -38.53
C VAL A 351 19.09 -21.52 -38.13
N PRO A 352 19.22 -20.72 -37.06
CA PRO A 352 20.52 -20.18 -36.65
C PRO A 352 21.46 -21.27 -36.13
N THR A 353 22.77 -20.98 -36.12
CA THR A 353 23.77 -21.89 -35.56
C THR A 353 23.46 -22.21 -34.09
N GLY A 354 23.43 -23.51 -33.75
CA GLY A 354 23.06 -23.99 -32.41
C GLY A 354 21.60 -24.41 -32.28
N ALA A 355 20.74 -24.11 -33.25
CA ALA A 355 19.39 -24.66 -33.36
C ALA A 355 19.40 -25.95 -34.19
N THR A 356 18.37 -26.77 -34.02
CA THR A 356 18.18 -28.02 -34.78
C THR A 356 16.85 -28.01 -35.50
N LEU A 357 16.86 -28.42 -36.78
CA LEU A 357 15.66 -28.59 -37.61
C LEU A 357 15.36 -30.08 -37.72
N SER A 358 14.09 -30.45 -37.56
CA SER A 358 13.56 -31.76 -37.94
C SER A 358 12.33 -31.56 -38.82
N VAL A 359 12.33 -32.20 -39.98
CA VAL A 359 11.18 -32.24 -40.89
C VAL A 359 10.78 -33.69 -41.06
N LYS A 360 9.52 -34.01 -40.74
CA LYS A 360 8.98 -35.37 -40.85
C LYS A 360 7.72 -35.37 -41.70
N VAL A 361 7.46 -36.50 -42.36
CA VAL A 361 6.27 -36.72 -43.18
C VAL A 361 5.66 -38.08 -42.86
N CYS A 362 4.37 -38.24 -43.12
CA CYS A 362 3.73 -39.55 -43.13
C CYS A 362 2.79 -39.62 -44.33
N ASN A 363 2.59 -40.81 -44.89
CA ASN A 363 1.60 -41.06 -45.95
C ASN A 363 0.29 -41.67 -45.40
N ASN A 364 0.23 -41.97 -44.09
CA ASN A 364 -0.94 -42.47 -43.35
C ASN A 364 -1.43 -41.47 -42.27
N GLY A 365 -1.44 -40.18 -42.56
CA GLY A 365 -1.76 -39.09 -41.63
C GLY A 365 -3.16 -39.10 -41.00
N PHE A 366 -4.08 -39.95 -41.48
CA PHE A 366 -5.40 -40.18 -40.85
C PHE A 366 -5.38 -41.26 -39.77
N ASP A 367 -4.28 -42.02 -39.63
CA ASP A 367 -4.13 -43.00 -38.57
C ASP A 367 -4.12 -42.30 -37.21
N THR A 368 -4.65 -42.94 -36.17
CA THR A 368 -4.54 -42.45 -34.78
C THR A 368 -3.08 -42.34 -34.33
N SER A 369 -2.19 -43.14 -34.94
CA SER A 369 -0.74 -43.08 -34.75
C SER A 369 -0.04 -43.20 -36.10
N PRO A 370 0.15 -42.09 -36.84
CA PRO A 370 0.80 -42.10 -38.14
C PRO A 370 2.26 -42.54 -38.07
N THR A 371 2.75 -43.12 -39.16
CA THR A 371 4.15 -43.55 -39.30
C THR A 371 4.96 -42.38 -39.81
N TRP A 372 5.56 -41.62 -38.89
CA TRP A 372 6.39 -40.46 -39.24
C TRP A 372 7.79 -40.88 -39.69
N GLU A 373 8.16 -40.46 -40.90
CA GLU A 373 9.45 -40.68 -41.52
C GLU A 373 10.25 -39.37 -41.55
N ASP A 374 11.52 -39.41 -41.16
CA ASP A 374 12.39 -38.22 -41.12
C ASP A 374 12.93 -37.89 -42.52
N ILE A 375 12.66 -36.66 -42.96
CA ILE A 375 13.06 -36.16 -44.27
C ILE A 375 13.95 -34.92 -44.17
N THR A 376 14.51 -34.65 -43.00
CA THR A 376 15.30 -33.43 -42.73
C THR A 376 16.43 -33.26 -43.75
N THR A 377 17.18 -34.32 -44.03
CA THR A 377 18.25 -34.30 -45.05
C THR A 377 17.70 -34.04 -46.46
N ALA A 378 16.57 -34.66 -46.82
CA ALA A 378 15.95 -34.45 -48.13
C ALA A 378 15.42 -33.01 -48.27
N PHE A 379 14.81 -32.46 -47.22
CA PHE A 379 14.37 -31.06 -47.17
C PHE A 379 15.53 -30.08 -47.34
N ILE A 380 16.63 -30.25 -46.58
CA ILE A 380 17.82 -29.40 -46.67
C ILE A 380 18.45 -29.47 -48.06
N ASN A 381 18.54 -30.68 -48.63
CA ASN A 381 19.15 -30.91 -49.95
C ASN A 381 18.19 -30.63 -51.12
N ARG A 382 16.93 -30.24 -50.86
CA ARG A 382 15.87 -30.02 -51.86
C ARG A 382 15.63 -31.26 -52.75
N GLN A 383 15.57 -32.43 -52.13
CA GLN A 383 15.42 -33.73 -52.78
C GLN A 383 14.04 -34.33 -52.50
N SER A 384 13.60 -35.22 -53.38
CA SER A 384 12.44 -36.08 -53.11
C SER A 384 12.79 -37.14 -52.07
N TYR A 385 11.86 -37.40 -51.16
CA TYR A 385 11.89 -38.54 -50.27
C TYR A 385 10.96 -39.64 -50.78
N SER A 386 11.39 -40.91 -50.67
CA SER A 386 10.54 -42.06 -51.00
C SER A 386 10.04 -42.69 -49.70
N PHE A 387 8.71 -42.75 -49.53
CA PHE A 387 8.11 -43.34 -48.34
C PHE A 387 8.46 -44.83 -48.23
N THR A 388 8.84 -45.25 -47.04
CA THR A 388 9.05 -46.66 -46.69
C THR A 388 7.79 -47.28 -46.10
N ASN A 389 6.90 -46.46 -45.52
CA ASN A 389 5.64 -46.96 -45.01
C ASN A 389 4.69 -47.41 -46.14
N THR A 390 4.26 -48.66 -46.04
CA THR A 390 3.32 -49.29 -47.00
C THR A 390 2.01 -49.72 -46.34
N THR A 391 1.80 -49.36 -45.08
CA THR A 391 0.61 -49.76 -44.30
C THR A 391 -0.17 -48.55 -43.74
N LYS A 392 -1.47 -48.74 -43.51
CA LYS A 392 -2.33 -47.79 -42.78
C LYS A 392 -3.36 -48.53 -41.94
N THR A 393 -3.85 -47.88 -40.90
CA THR A 393 -4.93 -48.38 -40.03
C THR A 393 -6.25 -47.65 -40.23
N ALA A 394 -6.22 -46.42 -40.73
CA ALA A 394 -7.41 -45.65 -41.07
C ALA A 394 -8.04 -46.09 -42.40
N ALA A 395 -9.28 -45.65 -42.64
CA ALA A 395 -10.01 -45.90 -43.88
C ALA A 395 -9.31 -45.29 -45.11
N ASN A 396 -8.73 -44.09 -44.96
CA ASN A 396 -8.12 -43.33 -46.05
C ASN A 396 -6.61 -43.20 -45.86
N TRP A 397 -5.87 -43.17 -46.98
CA TRP A 397 -4.50 -42.68 -46.99
C TRP A 397 -4.49 -41.15 -46.88
N GLY A 398 -3.40 -40.59 -46.38
CA GLY A 398 -3.26 -39.15 -46.38
C GLY A 398 -1.88 -38.66 -45.96
N ILE A 399 -1.46 -37.56 -46.55
CA ILE A 399 -0.16 -36.98 -46.27
C ILE A 399 -0.29 -35.97 -45.13
N ASN A 400 0.62 -36.04 -44.16
CA ASN A 400 0.85 -34.96 -43.21
C ASN A 400 2.35 -34.67 -43.09
N ILE A 401 2.67 -33.45 -42.67
CA ILE A 401 4.03 -32.93 -42.55
C ILE A 401 4.17 -32.35 -41.16
N GLN A 402 5.32 -32.54 -40.53
CA GLN A 402 5.69 -31.97 -39.25
C GLN A 402 7.00 -31.20 -39.41
N PHE A 403 7.01 -29.96 -38.93
CA PHE A 403 8.23 -29.21 -38.69
C PHE A 403 8.44 -29.10 -37.19
N GLU A 404 9.67 -29.31 -36.75
CA GLU A 404 10.13 -29.01 -35.40
C GLU A 404 11.48 -28.29 -35.51
N ILE A 405 11.58 -27.08 -34.95
CA ILE A 405 12.83 -26.36 -34.79
C ILE A 405 13.03 -26.12 -33.30
N LEU A 406 14.08 -26.71 -32.75
CA LEU A 406 14.49 -26.51 -31.36
C LEU A 406 15.64 -25.50 -31.31
N LYS A 407 15.50 -24.46 -30.49
CA LYS A 407 16.43 -23.33 -30.39
C LYS A 407 17.82 -23.73 -29.90
N GLY A 408 17.92 -24.75 -29.04
CA GLY A 408 19.21 -25.26 -28.55
C GLY A 408 20.04 -24.14 -27.91
N THR A 409 21.25 -23.91 -28.41
CA THR A 409 22.15 -22.84 -27.93
C THR A 409 22.07 -21.57 -28.77
N ALA A 410 21.18 -21.50 -29.76
CA ALA A 410 21.07 -20.33 -30.62
C ALA A 410 20.47 -19.13 -29.86
N THR A 411 21.04 -17.95 -30.08
CA THR A 411 20.53 -16.68 -29.54
C THR A 411 19.60 -15.97 -30.53
N ASP A 412 19.87 -16.13 -31.83
CA ASP A 412 19.15 -15.48 -32.91
C ASP A 412 17.73 -16.03 -33.09
N GLN A 413 16.92 -15.33 -33.89
CA GLN A 413 15.54 -15.72 -34.16
C GLN A 413 15.48 -16.98 -35.05
N ILE A 414 14.52 -17.84 -34.74
CA ILE A 414 14.05 -18.89 -35.65
C ILE A 414 12.87 -18.30 -36.43
N ILE A 415 12.90 -18.43 -37.76
CA ILE A 415 11.84 -17.93 -38.63
C ILE A 415 11.37 -19.04 -39.57
N VAL A 416 10.06 -19.11 -39.80
CA VAL A 416 9.44 -19.95 -40.83
C VAL A 416 8.57 -19.02 -41.68
N ASP A 417 9.08 -18.60 -42.84
CA ASP A 417 8.37 -17.66 -43.72
C ASP A 417 7.30 -18.37 -44.57
N GLY A 418 7.53 -19.65 -44.88
CA GLY A 418 6.59 -20.46 -45.63
C GLY A 418 7.16 -21.82 -46.02
N PHE A 419 6.27 -22.73 -46.37
CA PHE A 419 6.62 -24.04 -46.90
C PHE A 419 5.60 -24.48 -47.94
N GLY A 420 6.00 -25.41 -48.80
CA GLY A 420 5.18 -26.04 -49.83
C GLY A 420 5.69 -27.44 -50.11
N PHE A 421 4.86 -28.25 -50.76
CA PHE A 421 5.21 -29.63 -51.06
C PHE A 421 4.44 -30.15 -52.27
N SER A 422 5.02 -31.14 -52.93
CA SER A 422 4.41 -31.92 -54.00
C SER A 422 4.61 -33.41 -53.72
N PHE A 423 3.69 -34.24 -54.20
CA PHE A 423 3.71 -35.67 -53.93
C PHE A 423 3.13 -36.45 -55.12
N GLU A 424 3.52 -37.73 -55.23
CA GLU A 424 3.01 -38.69 -56.23
C GLU A 424 2.71 -40.06 -55.62
#